data_AF-A0A3A4PFQ6-F1
#
_entry.id   AF-A0A3A4PFQ6-F1
#
_cell.length_a   1.000
_cell.length_b   1.000
_cell.length_c   1.000
_cell.angle_alpha   90.00
_cell.angle_beta   90.00
_cell.angle_gamma   90.00
#
_symmetry.space_group_name_H-M   'P 1'
#
loop_
_entity.id
_entity.type
_entity.pdbx_description
1 polymer ?
#
loop_
_entity_poly.entity_id
_entity_poly.type
_entity_poly.pdbx_seq_one_letter_code
_entity_poly.pdbx_strand_id
1 'polypeptide(L)'
;METGFTVNYTFPLCGTRVKMKKRTTDTTSRNKNWFRIRFIAFLLPSLILLGGFLYSMSNTPPDIRQTVQATIRCESETFQGEAVLVTHLDKPLEFRCNVDTSSIYIENGYIPAPAEYQWSAASGQIHAKGDQCSWSDPHPGLQTIHASGTLVFLPPSTSKPKIICQFSASLACMVPLKADRIIGGKINGFEIGVYPDPYNPADRKKAGAPERILAHADIYSPPKLFYIVTPETYFVRIFNDYTLGEFDLDPRFIPLDYPRYIAINPKLLQKMDLLHRQLIADGVYVSKFKIIYGFRSPAYNIGSWKKDGDETLKEPFSAHMYGLALDFIVDEDNDYVIDDLNRDGKIDFRDAQVLLRAVDKVDNQLLAQRSDLVGGAGYYYHHDFWERGRFVQSPYVHMDIRGHTREDGSLIRWTGKDTIGVLSMKSPYRHQSSLPPHPLLNP
;
A
#
# COMPACT_ATOMS: atom_id res chain seq x y z
N MET A 1 14.94 17.40 -24.38
CA MET A 1 15.91 17.94 -23.40
C MET A 1 15.26 17.78 -22.05
N GLU A 2 15.47 16.62 -21.43
CA GLU A 2 14.93 16.29 -20.11
C GLU A 2 16.01 16.59 -19.07
N THR A 3 15.73 17.52 -18.18
CA THR A 3 16.56 17.80 -17.00
C THR A 3 15.90 17.15 -15.80
N GLY A 4 16.34 15.94 -15.45
CA GLY A 4 16.01 15.29 -14.18
C GLY A 4 16.83 15.90 -13.04
N PHE A 5 16.16 16.45 -12.04
CA PHE A 5 16.78 16.89 -10.79
C PHE A 5 16.64 15.80 -9.74
N THR A 6 17.77 15.27 -9.27
CA THR A 6 17.84 14.34 -8.13
C THR A 6 17.94 15.15 -6.84
N VAL A 7 17.00 14.97 -5.92
CA VAL A 7 17.04 15.55 -4.57
C VAL A 7 17.57 14.50 -3.60
N ASN A 8 18.72 14.77 -2.98
CA ASN A 8 19.32 13.93 -1.94
C ASN A 8 18.78 14.34 -0.56
N TYR A 9 18.07 13.43 0.12
CA TYR A 9 17.72 13.59 1.53
C TYR A 9 18.87 13.10 2.41
N THR A 10 19.36 13.96 3.31
CA THR A 10 20.36 13.60 4.33
C THR A 10 19.67 13.64 5.69
N PHE A 11 19.54 12.49 6.34
CA PHE A 11 19.04 12.41 7.72
C PHE A 11 20.19 12.59 8.73
N PRO A 12 20.01 13.36 9.82
CA PRO A 12 21.00 13.47 10.88
C PRO A 12 20.92 12.28 11.85
N LEU A 13 22.05 11.57 12.01
CA LEU A 13 22.24 10.53 13.03
C LEU A 13 22.36 11.19 14.42
N CYS A 14 21.37 10.94 15.28
CA CYS A 14 21.42 11.28 16.70
C CYS A 14 22.16 10.15 17.47
N GLY A 15 23.28 10.50 18.10
CA GLY A 15 24.14 9.55 18.81
C GLY A 15 23.72 9.32 20.26
N THR A 16 23.56 8.06 20.66
CA THR A 16 23.33 7.67 22.06
C THR A 16 24.54 6.92 22.60
N ARG A 17 25.27 7.53 23.54
CA ARG A 17 26.41 6.93 24.26
C ARG A 17 25.93 5.94 25.32
N VAL A 18 26.36 4.68 25.21
CA VAL A 18 26.22 3.67 26.27
C VAL A 18 27.36 3.84 27.30
N LYS A 19 27.02 4.12 28.57
CA LYS A 19 27.95 4.06 29.71
C LYS A 19 27.75 2.72 30.44
N MET A 20 28.70 1.81 30.32
CA MET A 20 28.79 0.62 31.18
C MET A 20 29.40 0.98 32.54
N LYS A 21 28.70 0.66 33.63
CA LYS A 21 29.15 0.80 35.02
C LYS A 21 29.75 -0.53 35.48
N LYS A 22 31.03 -0.50 35.86
CA LYS A 22 31.72 -1.55 36.63
C LYS A 22 31.03 -1.73 37.99
N ARG A 23 30.78 -2.98 38.40
CA ARG A 23 30.53 -3.33 39.79
C ARG A 23 31.31 -4.60 40.14
N THR A 24 32.37 -4.40 40.91
CA THR A 24 33.11 -5.42 41.65
C THR A 24 32.40 -5.68 42.97
N THR A 25 32.24 -6.93 43.36
CA THR A 25 32.47 -7.39 44.74
C THR A 25 32.65 -8.90 44.77
N ASP A 26 33.61 -9.27 45.60
CA ASP A 26 34.24 -10.55 45.88
C ASP A 26 33.37 -11.43 46.80
N THR A 27 33.59 -12.76 46.78
CA THR A 27 33.77 -13.64 47.96
C THR A 27 33.67 -15.13 47.59
N THR A 28 34.82 -15.81 47.67
CA THR A 28 35.08 -17.14 48.28
C THR A 28 34.00 -18.25 48.24
N SER A 29 34.32 -19.40 47.65
CA SER A 29 34.75 -20.59 48.44
C SER A 29 35.19 -21.77 47.55
N ARG A 30 35.98 -22.64 48.20
CA ARG A 30 36.72 -23.82 47.74
C ARG A 30 35.86 -24.87 47.00
N ASN A 31 36.41 -25.50 45.96
CA ASN A 31 36.73 -26.93 46.04
C ASN A 31 37.67 -27.46 44.94
N LYS A 32 38.41 -28.49 45.34
CA LYS A 32 39.52 -29.16 44.66
C LYS A 32 39.03 -29.99 43.46
N ASN A 33 39.85 -30.10 42.41
CA ASN A 33 40.39 -31.39 41.98
C ASN A 33 41.44 -31.27 40.87
N TRP A 34 42.39 -32.18 40.95
CA TRP A 34 43.62 -32.30 40.19
C TRP A 34 43.39 -32.83 38.77
N PHE A 35 44.17 -32.36 37.79
CA PHE A 35 44.72 -33.23 36.74
C PHE A 35 46.10 -32.72 36.31
N ARG A 36 47.09 -33.63 36.40
CA ARG A 36 48.50 -33.42 36.07
C ARG A 36 48.69 -33.45 34.55
N ILE A 37 49.41 -32.47 34.00
CA ILE A 37 50.04 -32.55 32.67
C ILE A 37 51.53 -32.72 32.89
N ARG A 38 52.11 -33.81 32.38
CA ARG A 38 53.56 -34.01 32.29
C ARG A 38 53.99 -33.85 30.82
N PHE A 39 54.94 -32.95 30.62
CA PHE A 39 55.77 -32.84 29.43
C PHE A 39 56.60 -34.11 29.23
N ILE A 40 56.66 -34.62 28.00
CA ILE A 40 57.78 -35.43 27.51
C ILE A 40 58.17 -34.88 26.14
N ALA A 41 59.39 -34.37 26.06
CA ALA A 41 60.08 -34.02 24.84
C ALA A 41 60.84 -35.26 24.32
N PHE A 42 60.79 -35.50 23.01
CA PHE A 42 61.78 -36.33 22.32
C PHE A 42 62.14 -35.67 20.99
N LEU A 43 63.45 -35.61 20.73
CA LEU A 43 64.12 -35.04 19.57
C LEU A 43 64.55 -36.15 18.60
N LEU A 44 64.35 -35.87 17.30
CA LEU A 44 65.10 -36.31 16.10
C LEU A 44 64.96 -37.79 15.62
N PRO A 45 65.22 -38.13 14.34
CA PRO A 45 65.74 -37.32 13.23
C PRO A 45 64.95 -37.42 11.88
N SER A 46 65.33 -36.53 10.96
CA SER A 46 64.91 -36.38 9.57
C SER A 46 65.03 -37.65 8.71
N LEU A 47 64.05 -37.92 7.84
CA LEU A 47 64.29 -38.61 6.57
C LEU A 47 63.40 -38.02 5.45
N ILE A 48 64.09 -37.49 4.44
CA ILE A 48 63.56 -36.95 3.20
C ILE A 48 63.12 -38.13 2.33
N LEU A 49 61.85 -38.14 1.91
CA LEU A 49 61.36 -38.98 0.82
C LEU A 49 60.65 -38.06 -0.18
N LEU A 50 61.39 -37.69 -1.23
CA LEU A 50 60.84 -37.11 -2.46
C LEU A 50 60.01 -38.19 -3.17
N GLY A 51 58.74 -38.28 -2.80
CA GLY A 51 57.71 -38.95 -3.60
C GLY A 51 57.09 -37.93 -4.54
N GLY A 52 57.59 -37.85 -5.77
CA GLY A 52 57.02 -37.05 -6.85
C GLY A 52 55.66 -37.59 -7.27
N PHE A 53 54.61 -37.25 -6.52
CA PHE A 53 53.26 -37.23 -7.07
C PHE A 53 53.13 -35.96 -7.90
N LEU A 54 53.12 -36.12 -9.22
CA LEU A 54 52.60 -35.12 -10.15
C LEU A 54 51.11 -34.94 -9.84
N TYR A 55 50.80 -34.14 -8.82
CA TYR A 55 49.54 -33.44 -8.76
C TYR A 55 49.56 -32.49 -9.96
N SER A 56 48.84 -32.86 -11.02
CA SER A 56 48.33 -31.89 -11.98
C SER A 56 47.38 -30.97 -11.23
N MET A 57 47.94 -30.00 -10.48
CA MET A 57 47.17 -28.87 -9.99
C MET A 57 46.74 -28.11 -11.23
N SER A 58 45.47 -28.24 -11.61
CA SER A 58 44.85 -27.30 -12.51
C SER A 58 45.04 -25.91 -11.89
N ASN A 59 45.94 -25.10 -12.45
CA ASN A 59 46.26 -23.74 -12.00
C ASN A 59 45.10 -22.74 -12.21
N THR A 60 43.86 -23.21 -12.33
CA THR A 60 42.67 -22.37 -12.41
C THR A 60 42.38 -21.79 -11.02
N PRO A 61 42.42 -20.46 -10.86
CA PRO A 61 42.03 -19.83 -9.61
C PRO A 61 40.55 -20.14 -9.29
N PRO A 62 40.17 -20.19 -8.00
CA PRO A 62 38.80 -20.45 -7.61
C PRO A 62 37.87 -19.33 -8.10
N ASP A 63 36.67 -19.71 -8.56
CA ASP A 63 35.65 -18.77 -9.01
C ASP A 63 35.27 -17.77 -7.91
N ILE A 64 35.12 -16.50 -8.29
CA ILE A 64 34.68 -15.43 -7.41
C ILE A 64 33.17 -15.51 -7.28
N ARG A 65 32.65 -15.64 -6.05
CA ARG A 65 31.21 -15.70 -5.77
C ARG A 65 30.76 -14.46 -5.03
N GLN A 66 29.67 -13.85 -5.49
CA GLN A 66 29.10 -12.64 -4.91
C GLN A 66 27.56 -12.70 -4.95
N THR A 67 26.91 -11.95 -4.07
CA THR A 67 25.47 -11.73 -4.12
C THR A 67 25.19 -10.35 -4.69
N VAL A 68 24.24 -10.26 -5.60
CA VAL A 68 23.83 -9.00 -6.23
C VAL A 68 22.36 -8.73 -5.95
N GLN A 69 22.01 -7.45 -5.95
CA GLN A 69 20.62 -7.04 -5.75
C GLN A 69 19.80 -7.35 -7.01
N ALA A 70 18.54 -7.72 -6.80
CA ALA A 70 17.59 -7.88 -7.87
C ALA A 70 16.24 -7.32 -7.45
N THR A 71 15.47 -6.86 -8.42
CA THR A 71 14.13 -6.29 -8.23
C THR A 71 13.15 -6.95 -9.19
N ILE A 72 11.94 -7.24 -8.73
CA ILE A 72 10.85 -7.70 -9.60
C ILE A 72 9.91 -6.52 -9.82
N ARG A 73 9.42 -6.37 -11.05
CA ARG A 73 8.37 -5.41 -11.40
C ARG A 73 7.26 -6.15 -12.15
N CYS A 74 6.01 -5.86 -11.80
CA CYS A 74 4.85 -6.26 -12.60
C CYS A 74 4.72 -5.28 -13.78
N GLU A 75 4.87 -5.76 -15.01
CA GLU A 75 4.69 -4.93 -16.22
C GLU A 75 3.19 -4.69 -16.51
N SER A 76 2.31 -5.54 -16.00
CA SER A 76 0.86 -5.43 -16.20
C SER A 76 0.17 -4.38 -15.30
N GLU A 77 0.84 -3.88 -14.25
CA GLU A 77 0.22 -3.01 -13.25
C GLU A 77 0.90 -1.65 -13.09
N THR A 78 0.10 -0.61 -12.88
CA THR A 78 0.60 0.76 -12.73
C THR A 78 0.97 1.07 -11.28
N PHE A 79 0.19 0.57 -10.31
CA PHE A 79 0.37 0.87 -8.90
C PHE A 79 1.14 -0.25 -8.19
N GLN A 80 2.40 0.04 -7.89
CA GLN A 80 3.32 -0.91 -7.30
C GLN A 80 4.13 -0.17 -6.23
N GLY A 81 3.89 -0.52 -4.97
CA GLY A 81 4.68 -0.06 -3.83
C GLY A 81 5.48 -1.22 -3.25
N GLU A 82 5.35 -1.43 -1.94
CA GLU A 82 5.83 -2.66 -1.30
C GLU A 82 5.07 -3.89 -1.80
N ALA A 83 3.80 -3.72 -2.16
CA ALA A 83 3.00 -4.71 -2.88
C ALA A 83 2.42 -4.14 -4.17
N VAL A 84 2.21 -5.02 -5.14
CA VAL A 84 1.43 -4.75 -6.35
C VAL A 84 -0.05 -4.88 -6.00
N LEU A 85 -0.85 -3.84 -6.26
CA LEU A 85 -2.30 -3.98 -6.23
C LEU A 85 -2.75 -4.58 -7.57
N VAL A 86 -3.22 -5.82 -7.58
CA VAL A 86 -3.67 -6.48 -8.83
C VAL A 86 -5.06 -5.98 -9.19
N THR A 87 -5.23 -5.51 -10.42
CA THR A 87 -6.41 -4.76 -10.88
C THR A 87 -7.21 -5.49 -11.94
N HIS A 88 -6.69 -6.60 -12.43
CA HIS A 88 -7.30 -7.45 -13.44
C HIS A 88 -6.87 -8.92 -13.26
N LEU A 89 -7.74 -9.84 -13.66
CA LEU A 89 -7.56 -11.29 -13.53
C LEU A 89 -8.05 -12.06 -14.77
N ASP A 90 -8.39 -11.33 -15.84
CA ASP A 90 -8.86 -11.87 -17.12
C ASP A 90 -7.71 -12.25 -18.07
N LYS A 91 -6.49 -11.82 -17.75
CA LYS A 91 -5.25 -12.15 -18.46
C LYS A 91 -4.12 -12.42 -17.46
N PRO A 92 -3.06 -13.11 -17.87
CA PRO A 92 -1.89 -13.33 -17.03
C PRO A 92 -1.22 -12.01 -16.60
N LEU A 93 -0.63 -12.03 -15.41
CA LEU A 93 0.19 -10.95 -14.88
C LEU A 93 1.63 -11.14 -15.37
N GLU A 94 2.19 -10.12 -16.01
CA GLU A 94 3.53 -10.17 -16.58
C GLU A 94 4.54 -9.51 -15.65
N PHE A 95 5.67 -10.17 -15.42
CA PHE A 95 6.73 -9.72 -14.52
C PHE A 95 8.09 -9.74 -15.18
N ARG A 96 8.96 -8.82 -14.75
CA ARG A 96 10.38 -8.79 -15.09
C ARG A 96 11.25 -8.74 -13.84
N CYS A 97 12.31 -9.54 -13.81
CA CYS A 97 13.37 -9.47 -12.81
C CYS A 97 14.56 -8.68 -13.36
N ASN A 98 14.92 -7.57 -12.71
CA ASN A 98 16.08 -6.76 -13.07
C ASN A 98 17.19 -7.00 -12.04
N VAL A 99 18.33 -7.50 -12.49
CA VAL A 99 19.50 -7.75 -11.64
C VAL A 99 20.47 -6.58 -11.74
N ASP A 100 20.81 -5.97 -10.60
CA ASP A 100 21.74 -4.85 -10.52
C ASP A 100 23.18 -5.34 -10.45
N THR A 101 23.91 -5.12 -11.54
CA THR A 101 25.34 -5.47 -11.67
C THR A 101 26.27 -4.27 -11.47
N SER A 102 25.74 -3.07 -11.22
CA SER A 102 26.53 -1.84 -11.10
C SER A 102 27.50 -1.83 -9.92
N SER A 103 27.20 -2.61 -8.88
CA SER A 103 28.03 -2.77 -7.69
C SER A 103 29.20 -3.75 -7.88
N ILE A 104 29.27 -4.43 -9.03
CA ILE A 104 30.31 -5.43 -9.31
C ILE A 104 31.42 -4.78 -10.13
N TYR A 105 32.63 -4.85 -9.61
CA TYR A 105 33.80 -4.56 -10.42
C TYR A 105 34.09 -5.72 -11.37
N ILE A 106 33.85 -5.49 -12.66
CA ILE A 106 34.16 -6.43 -13.74
C ILE A 106 35.30 -5.84 -14.57
N GLU A 107 36.46 -6.48 -14.52
CA GLU A 107 37.61 -6.06 -15.32
C GLU A 107 37.31 -6.19 -16.83
N ASN A 108 37.92 -5.34 -17.65
CA ASN A 108 37.79 -5.42 -19.11
C ASN A 108 38.14 -6.82 -19.64
N GLY A 109 37.29 -7.33 -20.55
CA GLY A 109 37.47 -8.62 -21.21
C GLY A 109 36.63 -9.76 -20.65
N TYR A 110 35.93 -9.58 -19.54
CA TYR A 110 34.91 -10.52 -19.10
C TYR A 110 33.66 -10.45 -20.01
N ILE A 111 33.06 -11.60 -20.29
CA ILE A 111 31.86 -11.70 -21.14
C ILE A 111 30.73 -12.36 -20.33
N PRO A 112 29.50 -11.80 -20.32
CA PRO A 112 28.38 -12.44 -19.64
C PRO A 112 27.99 -13.74 -20.35
N ALA A 113 27.91 -14.84 -19.59
CA ALA A 113 27.25 -16.07 -20.01
C ALA A 113 25.72 -15.92 -19.89
N PRO A 114 24.93 -16.80 -20.55
CA PRO A 114 23.49 -16.86 -20.35
C PRO A 114 23.15 -16.99 -18.86
N ALA A 115 22.29 -16.10 -18.40
CA ALA A 115 21.80 -16.06 -17.03
C ALA A 115 20.82 -17.20 -16.77
N GLU A 116 20.92 -17.84 -15.61
CA GLU A 116 19.96 -18.82 -15.14
C GLU A 116 18.94 -18.13 -14.23
N TYR A 117 17.65 -18.32 -14.52
CA TYR A 117 16.54 -17.81 -13.73
C TYR A 117 15.63 -18.94 -13.28
N GLN A 118 15.17 -18.85 -12.05
CA GLN A 118 14.14 -19.69 -11.46
C GLN A 118 13.05 -18.78 -10.91
N TRP A 119 11.81 -19.08 -11.29
CA TRP A 119 10.62 -18.33 -10.86
C TRP A 119 9.70 -19.24 -10.07
N SER A 120 9.11 -18.71 -9.01
CA SER A 120 8.09 -19.41 -8.22
C SER A 120 7.06 -18.45 -7.64
N ALA A 121 5.87 -18.95 -7.33
CA ALA A 121 4.81 -18.21 -6.66
C ALA A 121 4.09 -19.16 -5.70
N ALA A 122 3.45 -18.58 -4.68
CA ALA A 122 2.73 -19.33 -3.65
C ALA A 122 1.48 -20.06 -4.20
N SER A 123 0.93 -19.60 -5.33
CA SER A 123 -0.24 -20.17 -6.00
C SER A 123 -0.23 -19.85 -7.49
N GLY A 124 -1.19 -20.38 -8.24
CA GLY A 124 -1.31 -20.16 -9.69
C GLY A 124 -0.26 -20.90 -10.52
N GLN A 125 -0.19 -20.56 -11.80
CA GLN A 125 0.71 -21.18 -12.78
C GLN A 125 1.73 -20.16 -13.30
N ILE A 126 3.00 -20.55 -13.35
CA ILE A 126 4.09 -19.73 -13.86
C ILE A 126 4.58 -20.27 -15.20
N HIS A 127 4.71 -19.38 -16.17
CA HIS A 127 5.41 -19.60 -17.43
C HIS A 127 6.53 -18.57 -17.54
N ALA A 128 7.78 -19.01 -17.33
CA ALA A 128 8.93 -18.12 -17.31
C ALA A 128 9.91 -18.39 -18.47
N LYS A 129 10.55 -17.32 -18.94
CA LYS A 129 11.62 -17.37 -19.94
C LYS A 129 12.67 -16.32 -19.58
N GLY A 130 13.77 -16.77 -18.98
CA GLY A 130 14.84 -15.87 -18.53
C GLY A 130 14.36 -14.90 -17.46
N ASP A 131 14.56 -13.60 -17.69
CA ASP A 131 14.19 -12.52 -16.79
C ASP A 131 12.69 -12.17 -16.81
N GLN A 132 11.89 -12.84 -17.64
CA GLN A 132 10.45 -12.61 -17.76
C GLN A 132 9.63 -13.78 -17.22
N CYS A 133 8.49 -13.47 -16.61
CA CYS A 133 7.56 -14.44 -16.06
C CYS A 133 6.11 -14.00 -16.27
N SER A 134 5.30 -14.89 -16.84
CA SER A 134 3.84 -14.77 -16.93
C SER A 134 3.20 -15.62 -15.83
N TRP A 135 2.31 -15.02 -15.03
CA TRP A 135 1.66 -15.65 -13.89
C TRP A 135 0.15 -15.64 -14.04
N SER A 136 -0.45 -16.83 -14.11
CA SER A 136 -1.89 -17.04 -14.33
C SER A 136 -2.57 -17.64 -13.11
N ASP A 137 -3.87 -17.34 -12.96
CA ASP A 137 -4.76 -17.90 -11.94
C ASP A 137 -4.23 -17.85 -10.49
N PRO A 138 -3.67 -16.71 -10.03
CA PRO A 138 -3.24 -16.58 -8.64
C PRO A 138 -4.44 -16.70 -7.68
N HIS A 139 -4.23 -17.32 -6.53
CA HIS A 139 -5.26 -17.35 -5.50
C HIS A 139 -5.47 -15.95 -4.88
N PRO A 140 -6.71 -15.57 -4.52
CA PRO A 140 -6.99 -14.31 -3.84
C PRO A 140 -6.22 -14.14 -2.51
N GLY A 141 -5.97 -12.89 -2.13
CA GLY A 141 -5.25 -12.51 -0.91
C GLY A 141 -3.84 -12.01 -1.17
N LEU A 142 -3.03 -11.93 -0.11
CA LEU A 142 -1.62 -11.58 -0.22
C LEU A 142 -0.84 -12.79 -0.74
N GLN A 143 -0.27 -12.64 -1.93
CA GLN A 143 0.56 -13.63 -2.59
C GLN A 143 1.97 -13.07 -2.81
N THR A 144 2.93 -13.93 -3.11
CA THR A 144 4.31 -13.51 -3.42
C THR A 144 4.80 -14.21 -4.68
N ILE A 145 5.43 -13.43 -5.56
CA ILE A 145 6.22 -13.94 -6.68
C ILE A 145 7.70 -13.83 -6.31
N HIS A 146 8.47 -14.85 -6.66
CA HIS A 146 9.89 -14.97 -6.36
C HIS A 146 10.67 -15.22 -7.65
N ALA A 147 11.82 -14.57 -7.76
CA ALA A 147 12.79 -14.80 -8.82
C ALA A 147 14.18 -14.96 -8.20
N SER A 148 14.88 -16.04 -8.54
CA SER A 148 16.25 -16.27 -8.10
C SER A 148 17.08 -16.81 -9.26
N GLY A 149 18.40 -16.76 -9.13
CA GLY A 149 19.24 -17.23 -10.21
C GLY A 149 20.70 -16.91 -10.04
N THR A 150 21.44 -17.15 -11.12
CA THR A 150 22.88 -16.93 -11.19
C THR A 150 23.25 -16.25 -12.51
N LEU A 151 24.01 -15.16 -12.42
CA LEU A 151 24.74 -14.57 -13.54
C LEU A 151 26.18 -15.05 -13.48
N VAL A 152 26.74 -15.44 -14.62
CA VAL A 152 28.15 -15.86 -14.70
C VAL A 152 28.86 -14.98 -15.71
N PHE A 153 29.98 -14.38 -15.32
CA PHE A 153 30.89 -13.69 -16.22
C PHE A 153 32.11 -14.59 -16.47
N LEU A 154 32.31 -14.93 -17.74
CA LEU A 154 33.42 -15.75 -18.19
C LEU A 154 34.67 -14.87 -18.33
N PRO A 155 35.82 -15.33 -17.82
CA PRO A 155 37.06 -14.58 -17.90
C PRO A 155 37.62 -14.55 -19.33
N PRO A 156 38.44 -13.53 -19.68
CA PRO A 156 39.13 -13.47 -20.97
C PRO A 156 40.18 -14.57 -21.17
N SER A 157 40.61 -15.24 -20.10
CA SER A 157 41.54 -16.37 -20.14
C SER A 157 41.24 -17.38 -19.03
N THR A 158 41.61 -18.64 -19.25
CA THR A 158 41.45 -19.73 -18.27
C THR A 158 42.31 -19.56 -17.00
N SER A 159 43.27 -18.63 -17.02
CA SER A 159 44.10 -18.27 -15.86
C SER A 159 43.42 -17.29 -14.90
N LYS A 160 42.27 -16.72 -15.26
CA LYS A 160 41.45 -15.85 -14.40
C LYS A 160 40.19 -16.61 -13.94
N PRO A 161 39.63 -16.28 -12.77
CA PRO A 161 38.45 -16.97 -12.24
C PRO A 161 37.18 -16.50 -12.95
N LYS A 162 36.13 -17.32 -12.98
CA LYS A 162 34.79 -16.83 -13.33
C LYS A 162 34.28 -15.93 -12.21
N ILE A 163 33.40 -15.00 -12.55
CA ILE A 163 32.63 -14.24 -11.55
C ILE A 163 31.21 -14.80 -11.58
N ILE A 164 30.74 -15.29 -10.43
CA ILE A 164 29.44 -15.92 -10.24
C ILE A 164 28.64 -15.03 -9.29
N CYS A 165 27.54 -14.47 -9.80
CA CYS A 165 26.70 -13.53 -9.07
C CYS A 165 25.34 -14.18 -8.82
N GLN A 166 25.04 -14.46 -7.56
CA GLN A 166 23.74 -14.99 -7.16
C GLN A 166 22.78 -13.86 -6.85
N PHE A 167 21.52 -14.04 -7.22
CA PHE A 167 20.47 -13.08 -6.88
C PHE A 167 19.21 -13.79 -6.42
N SER A 168 18.41 -13.08 -5.62
CA SER A 168 17.08 -13.46 -5.19
C SER A 168 16.26 -12.20 -4.98
N ALA A 169 15.04 -12.19 -5.46
CA ALA A 169 14.09 -11.10 -5.33
C ALA A 169 12.70 -11.67 -5.06
N SER A 170 11.89 -10.89 -4.35
CA SER A 170 10.50 -11.23 -4.04
C SER A 170 9.63 -9.99 -4.18
N LEU A 171 8.41 -10.17 -4.67
CA LEU A 171 7.44 -9.09 -4.78
C LEU A 171 6.08 -9.57 -4.27
N ALA A 172 5.54 -8.84 -3.29
CA ALA A 172 4.21 -9.08 -2.78
C ALA A 172 3.16 -8.59 -3.80
N CYS A 173 2.07 -9.35 -3.93
CA CYS A 173 0.96 -9.04 -4.81
C CYS A 173 -0.34 -9.18 -4.01
N MET A 174 -1.10 -8.10 -3.89
CA MET A 174 -2.43 -8.11 -3.31
C MET A 174 -3.44 -8.50 -4.40
N VAL A 175 -3.82 -9.78 -4.43
CA VAL A 175 -4.69 -10.37 -5.44
C VAL A 175 -6.15 -10.25 -4.98
N PRO A 176 -7.05 -9.63 -5.76
CA PRO A 176 -8.45 -9.53 -5.37
C PRO A 176 -9.16 -10.87 -5.52
N LEU A 177 -10.22 -11.07 -4.75
CA LEU A 177 -11.25 -12.05 -5.04
C LEU A 177 -12.13 -11.53 -6.18
N LYS A 178 -12.24 -12.31 -7.26
CA LYS A 178 -13.20 -12.05 -8.33
C LYS A 178 -14.57 -12.59 -7.92
N ALA A 179 -15.52 -11.68 -7.68
CA ALA A 179 -16.91 -11.99 -7.39
C ALA A 179 -17.80 -11.50 -8.55
N ASP A 180 -17.97 -12.34 -9.58
CA ASP A 180 -18.81 -11.99 -10.74
C ASP A 180 -20.28 -11.73 -10.36
N ARG A 181 -20.73 -12.34 -9.25
CA ARG A 181 -22.04 -12.10 -8.62
C ARG A 181 -21.94 -12.17 -7.10
N ILE A 182 -22.72 -11.33 -6.43
CA ILE A 182 -22.84 -11.33 -4.97
C ILE A 182 -24.15 -12.03 -4.61
N ILE A 183 -24.07 -13.29 -4.20
CA ILE A 183 -25.24 -14.13 -3.92
C ILE A 183 -25.75 -13.84 -2.51
N GLY A 184 -27.03 -13.48 -2.38
CA GLY A 184 -27.65 -13.19 -1.09
C GLY A 184 -27.02 -12.00 -0.35
N GLY A 185 -26.36 -11.08 -1.07
CA GLY A 185 -25.66 -9.94 -0.49
C GLY A 185 -24.40 -10.32 0.29
N LYS A 186 -23.84 -11.52 0.06
CA LYS A 186 -22.67 -12.02 0.80
C LYS A 186 -21.53 -12.45 -0.11
N ILE A 187 -20.31 -12.30 0.41
CA ILE A 187 -19.08 -12.87 -0.14
C ILE A 187 -18.45 -13.73 0.95
N ASN A 188 -18.32 -15.04 0.73
CA ASN A 188 -17.75 -15.98 1.71
C ASN A 188 -18.34 -15.81 3.13
N GLY A 189 -19.64 -15.56 3.24
CA GLY A 189 -20.34 -15.34 4.51
C GLY A 189 -20.32 -13.89 5.03
N PHE A 190 -19.40 -13.04 4.58
CA PHE A 190 -19.33 -11.63 4.92
C PHE A 190 -20.47 -10.83 4.24
N GLU A 191 -21.15 -9.99 5.00
CA GLU A 191 -22.29 -9.20 4.52
C GLU A 191 -21.83 -7.93 3.78
N ILE A 192 -21.82 -8.01 2.45
CA ILE A 192 -21.65 -6.84 1.57
C ILE A 192 -22.96 -6.05 1.50
N GLY A 193 -24.10 -6.74 1.47
CA GLY A 193 -25.41 -6.17 1.23
C GLY A 193 -25.80 -6.12 -0.24
N VAL A 194 -26.95 -5.50 -0.51
CA VAL A 194 -27.54 -5.43 -1.84
C VAL A 194 -27.29 -4.05 -2.44
N TYR A 195 -26.67 -4.02 -3.60
CA TYR A 195 -26.48 -2.79 -4.37
C TYR A 195 -27.83 -2.34 -4.95
N PRO A 196 -28.16 -1.04 -4.91
CA PRO A 196 -29.26 -0.48 -5.67
C PRO A 196 -29.11 -0.77 -7.16
N ASP A 197 -30.21 -1.12 -7.83
CA ASP A 197 -30.19 -1.35 -9.27
C ASP A 197 -30.41 -0.02 -10.02
N PRO A 198 -29.43 0.48 -10.80
CA PRO A 198 -29.58 1.72 -11.54
C PRO A 198 -30.66 1.62 -12.63
N TYR A 199 -31.12 0.44 -13.03
CA TYR A 199 -32.22 0.28 -13.97
C TYR A 199 -33.59 0.19 -13.30
N ASN A 200 -33.65 -0.09 -12.00
CA ASN A 200 -34.88 -0.11 -11.22
C ASN A 200 -35.34 1.31 -10.83
N PRO A 201 -36.52 1.79 -11.30
CA PRO A 201 -37.01 3.13 -10.97
C PRO A 201 -37.25 3.33 -9.46
N ALA A 202 -37.62 2.28 -8.72
CA ALA A 202 -37.88 2.39 -7.28
C ALA A 202 -36.61 2.67 -6.48
N ASP A 203 -35.49 2.08 -6.89
CA ASP A 203 -34.18 2.30 -6.27
C ASP A 203 -33.67 3.70 -6.59
N ARG A 204 -33.77 4.11 -7.86
CA ARG A 204 -33.36 5.45 -8.31
C ARG A 204 -34.19 6.57 -7.69
N LYS A 205 -35.47 6.36 -7.38
CA LYS A 205 -36.36 7.39 -6.81
C LYS A 205 -35.81 8.01 -5.51
N LYS A 206 -34.99 7.26 -4.77
CA LYS A 206 -34.37 7.72 -3.52
C LYS A 206 -33.06 8.47 -3.75
N ALA A 207 -32.48 8.42 -4.94
CA ALA A 207 -31.28 9.16 -5.29
C ALA A 207 -31.63 10.62 -5.54
N GLY A 208 -30.75 11.55 -5.15
CA GLY A 208 -30.92 12.97 -5.44
C GLY A 208 -30.84 13.35 -6.94
N ALA A 209 -30.48 12.42 -7.83
CA ALA A 209 -30.34 12.65 -9.27
C ALA A 209 -30.62 11.39 -10.11
N PRO A 210 -31.87 10.90 -10.15
CA PRO A 210 -32.22 9.61 -10.74
C PRO A 210 -31.86 9.48 -12.23
N GLU A 211 -32.07 10.52 -13.04
CA GLU A 211 -31.77 10.47 -14.48
C GLU A 211 -30.26 10.36 -14.74
N ARG A 212 -29.43 11.05 -13.95
CA ARG A 212 -27.97 10.93 -14.04
C ARG A 212 -27.48 9.54 -13.70
N ILE A 213 -28.08 8.90 -12.67
CA ILE A 213 -27.75 7.51 -12.32
C ILE A 213 -28.06 6.59 -13.49
N LEU A 214 -29.21 6.75 -14.15
CA LEU A 214 -29.59 5.93 -15.30
C LEU A 214 -28.65 6.16 -16.50
N ALA A 215 -28.28 7.41 -16.79
CA ALA A 215 -27.39 7.75 -17.89
C ALA A 215 -25.97 7.17 -17.74
N HIS A 216 -25.56 6.86 -16.51
CA HIS A 216 -24.24 6.33 -16.15
C HIS A 216 -24.33 5.00 -15.38
N ALA A 217 -25.31 4.17 -15.71
CA ALA A 217 -25.64 2.95 -14.97
C ALA A 217 -24.50 1.92 -14.87
N ASP A 218 -23.55 1.95 -15.81
CA ASP A 218 -22.36 1.10 -15.80
C ASP A 218 -21.46 1.36 -14.59
N ILE A 219 -21.27 2.62 -14.21
CA ILE A 219 -20.48 3.03 -13.05
C ILE A 219 -21.14 2.62 -11.73
N TYR A 220 -22.47 2.49 -11.73
CA TYR A 220 -23.28 2.07 -10.58
C TYR A 220 -23.56 0.56 -10.53
N SER A 221 -22.77 -0.24 -11.27
CA SER A 221 -22.81 -1.69 -11.21
C SER A 221 -21.97 -2.22 -10.04
N PRO A 222 -22.35 -3.35 -9.41
CA PRO A 222 -21.57 -3.95 -8.33
C PRO A 222 -20.11 -4.18 -8.74
N PRO A 223 -19.13 -3.85 -7.87
CA PRO A 223 -17.73 -4.18 -8.12
C PRO A 223 -17.54 -5.68 -8.32
N LYS A 224 -16.62 -6.06 -9.21
CA LYS A 224 -16.28 -7.47 -9.47
C LYS A 224 -15.05 -7.94 -8.71
N LEU A 225 -14.22 -7.01 -8.24
CA LEU A 225 -12.95 -7.30 -7.57
C LEU A 225 -13.03 -6.77 -6.14
N PHE A 226 -12.79 -7.66 -5.17
CA PHE A 226 -12.75 -7.32 -3.76
C PHE A 226 -11.44 -7.77 -3.14
N TYR A 227 -10.71 -6.86 -2.52
CA TYR A 227 -9.50 -7.16 -1.79
C TYR A 227 -9.84 -7.68 -0.39
N ILE A 228 -9.16 -8.75 -0.01
CA ILE A 228 -9.37 -9.41 1.28
C ILE A 228 -8.54 -8.70 2.34
N VAL A 229 -9.22 -8.07 3.29
CA VAL A 229 -8.59 -7.47 4.47
C VAL A 229 -8.61 -8.49 5.60
N THR A 230 -7.46 -8.79 6.16
CA THR A 230 -7.23 -9.57 7.38
C THR A 230 -6.35 -8.72 8.31
N PRO A 231 -6.14 -9.11 9.58
CA PRO A 231 -5.16 -8.44 10.44
C PRO A 231 -3.78 -8.27 9.78
N GLU A 232 -3.35 -9.26 9.00
CA GLU A 232 -2.09 -9.26 8.27
C GLU A 232 -2.13 -8.33 7.05
N THR A 233 -3.17 -8.42 6.21
CA THR A 233 -3.22 -7.62 4.97
C THR A 233 -3.62 -6.17 5.21
N TYR A 234 -4.18 -5.84 6.38
CA TYR A 234 -4.55 -4.47 6.77
C TYR A 234 -3.37 -3.48 6.63
N PHE A 235 -2.16 -3.92 6.97
CA PHE A 235 -0.96 -3.09 6.98
C PHE A 235 -0.14 -3.15 5.68
N VAL A 236 -0.57 -3.93 4.69
CA VAL A 236 0.13 -4.02 3.40
C VAL A 236 0.01 -2.68 2.69
N ARG A 237 1.15 -2.04 2.39
CA ARG A 237 1.21 -0.81 1.61
C ARG A 237 0.94 -1.10 0.13
N ILE A 238 -0.15 -0.55 -0.38
CA ILE A 238 -0.61 -0.74 -1.76
C ILE A 238 -0.32 0.46 -2.66
N PHE A 239 -0.08 1.64 -2.06
CA PHE A 239 0.18 2.87 -2.79
C PHE A 239 0.85 3.90 -1.89
N ASN A 240 2.06 4.37 -2.23
CA ASN A 240 2.86 5.25 -1.37
C ASN A 240 2.87 4.71 0.09
N ASP A 241 2.53 5.56 1.06
CA ASP A 241 2.40 5.19 2.48
C ASP A 241 0.99 4.70 2.86
N TYR A 242 0.07 4.51 1.91
CA TYR A 242 -1.28 4.04 2.15
C TYR A 242 -1.35 2.51 2.19
N THR A 243 -1.96 2.00 3.27
CA THR A 243 -2.19 0.57 3.44
C THR A 243 -3.58 0.16 2.95
N LEU A 244 -3.77 -1.14 2.69
CA LEU A 244 -5.06 -1.66 2.24
C LEU A 244 -6.18 -1.36 3.25
N GLY A 245 -5.90 -1.53 4.55
CA GLY A 245 -6.88 -1.36 5.62
C GLY A 245 -7.40 0.06 5.79
N GLU A 246 -6.65 1.08 5.38
CA GLU A 246 -7.09 2.48 5.46
C GLU A 246 -8.23 2.81 4.51
N PHE A 247 -8.48 1.95 3.51
CA PHE A 247 -9.65 2.06 2.63
C PHE A 247 -10.86 1.29 3.13
N ASP A 248 -10.78 0.64 4.30
CA ASP A 248 -11.94 0.02 4.97
C ASP A 248 -12.53 0.96 6.04
N LEU A 249 -13.52 0.48 6.78
CA LEU A 249 -13.92 1.09 8.04
C LEU A 249 -12.80 0.97 9.07
N ASP A 250 -12.73 1.94 9.97
CA ASP A 250 -11.63 2.06 10.93
C ASP A 250 -11.86 1.22 12.20
N PRO A 251 -11.07 0.15 12.44
CA PRO A 251 -11.29 -0.77 13.55
C PRO A 251 -11.08 -0.13 14.93
N ARG A 252 -10.48 1.07 15.00
CA ARG A 252 -10.39 1.84 16.26
C ARG A 252 -11.78 2.21 16.77
N PHE A 253 -12.69 2.57 15.88
CA PHE A 253 -13.98 3.14 16.25
C PHE A 253 -15.12 2.13 16.15
N ILE A 254 -15.02 1.17 15.23
CA ILE A 254 -16.02 0.12 15.05
C ILE A 254 -15.37 -1.27 15.17
N PRO A 255 -15.93 -2.20 15.98
CA PRO A 255 -15.48 -3.59 15.99
C PRO A 255 -15.68 -4.24 14.62
N LEU A 256 -14.64 -4.89 14.10
CA LEU A 256 -14.63 -5.50 12.77
C LEU A 256 -14.31 -6.99 12.85
N ASP A 257 -15.14 -7.80 12.21
CA ASP A 257 -14.86 -9.22 11.98
C ASP A 257 -14.09 -9.40 10.67
N TYR A 258 -13.04 -10.20 10.71
CA TYR A 258 -12.20 -10.54 9.56
C TYR A 258 -12.46 -11.98 9.09
N PRO A 259 -12.26 -12.30 7.79
CA PRO A 259 -11.83 -11.40 6.73
C PRO A 259 -12.92 -10.42 6.27
N ARG A 260 -12.50 -9.24 5.84
CA ARG A 260 -13.35 -8.24 5.19
C ARG A 260 -13.02 -8.16 3.71
N TYR A 261 -13.95 -7.60 2.94
CA TYR A 261 -13.87 -7.55 1.49
C TYR A 261 -14.17 -6.12 1.04
N ILE A 262 -13.15 -5.42 0.52
CA ILE A 262 -13.26 -4.03 0.10
C ILE A 262 -13.05 -3.89 -1.40
N ALA A 263 -13.82 -3.03 -2.05
CA ALA A 263 -13.58 -2.64 -3.43
C ALA A 263 -12.77 -1.34 -3.47
N ILE A 264 -11.72 -1.31 -4.29
CA ILE A 264 -10.94 -0.10 -4.56
C ILE A 264 -10.74 -0.04 -6.07
N ASN A 265 -11.17 1.06 -6.70
CA ASN A 265 -10.78 1.35 -8.06
C ASN A 265 -9.40 2.00 -8.05
N PRO A 266 -8.37 1.40 -8.67
CA PRO A 266 -7.00 1.92 -8.65
C PRO A 266 -6.87 3.35 -9.19
N LYS A 267 -7.76 3.77 -10.09
CA LYS A 267 -7.80 5.14 -10.60
C LYS A 267 -8.02 6.19 -9.50
N LEU A 268 -8.62 5.81 -8.37
CA LEU A 268 -8.76 6.68 -7.21
C LEU A 268 -7.38 7.05 -6.65
N LEU A 269 -6.44 6.10 -6.61
CA LEU A 269 -5.06 6.31 -6.15
C LEU A 269 -4.31 7.31 -7.04
N GLN A 270 -4.56 7.24 -8.36
CA GLN A 270 -4.06 8.22 -9.34
C GLN A 270 -4.56 9.64 -9.02
N LYS A 271 -5.86 9.80 -8.72
CA LYS A 271 -6.42 11.11 -8.36
C LYS A 271 -5.91 11.61 -7.01
N MET A 272 -5.70 10.72 -6.04
CA MET A 272 -5.06 11.06 -4.77
C MET A 272 -3.66 11.65 -4.99
N ASP A 273 -2.85 11.06 -5.87
CA ASP A 273 -1.53 11.59 -6.21
C ASP A 273 -1.60 13.00 -6.84
N LEU A 274 -2.53 13.21 -7.77
CA LEU A 274 -2.75 14.52 -8.41
C LEU A 274 -3.15 15.56 -7.37
N LEU A 275 -4.05 15.22 -6.44
CA LEU A 275 -4.49 16.12 -5.39
C LEU A 275 -3.35 16.45 -4.42
N HIS A 276 -2.55 15.46 -4.02
CA HIS A 276 -1.38 15.68 -3.18
C HIS A 276 -0.44 16.70 -3.83
N ARG A 277 -0.08 16.49 -5.11
CA ARG A 277 0.77 17.43 -5.86
C ARG A 277 0.14 18.82 -5.97
N GLN A 278 -1.18 18.91 -6.18
CA GLN A 278 -1.89 20.18 -6.25
C GLN A 278 -1.87 20.95 -4.92
N LEU A 279 -2.02 20.26 -3.78
CA LEU A 279 -1.96 20.89 -2.46
C LEU A 279 -0.56 21.43 -2.15
N ILE A 280 0.49 20.66 -2.47
CA ILE A 280 1.88 21.13 -2.35
C ILE A 280 2.09 22.39 -3.21
N ALA A 281 1.61 22.37 -4.45
CA ALA A 281 1.69 23.52 -5.36
C ALA A 281 0.93 24.76 -4.84
N ASP A 282 -0.15 24.54 -4.09
CA ASP A 282 -0.95 25.58 -3.43
C ASP A 282 -0.32 26.07 -2.11
N GLY A 283 0.84 25.51 -1.70
CA GLY A 283 1.54 25.88 -0.47
C GLY A 283 0.97 25.26 0.80
N VAL A 284 0.13 24.23 0.66
CA VAL A 284 -0.38 23.41 1.76
C VAL A 284 0.60 22.27 2.00
N TYR A 285 1.11 22.18 3.22
CA TYR A 285 1.90 21.02 3.62
C TYR A 285 0.96 19.84 3.88
N VAL A 286 1.27 18.71 3.26
CA VAL A 286 0.57 17.44 3.45
C VAL A 286 1.61 16.34 3.26
N SER A 287 1.77 15.48 4.26
CA SER A 287 2.58 14.27 4.13
C SER A 287 1.74 13.13 3.57
N LYS A 288 0.50 13.01 4.08
CA LYS A 288 -0.46 11.97 3.71
C LYS A 288 -1.88 12.43 4.04
N PHE A 289 -2.86 12.02 3.25
CA PHE A 289 -4.26 12.19 3.62
C PHE A 289 -4.65 11.23 4.74
N LYS A 290 -5.34 11.75 5.74
CA LYS A 290 -6.04 10.92 6.70
C LYS A 290 -7.38 10.51 6.11
N ILE A 291 -7.49 9.23 5.77
CA ILE A 291 -8.72 8.65 5.23
C ILE A 291 -9.74 8.49 6.36
N ILE A 292 -10.93 9.05 6.17
CA ILE A 292 -12.09 8.87 7.04
C ILE A 292 -12.93 7.69 6.55
N TYR A 293 -13.22 7.67 5.25
CA TYR A 293 -13.95 6.59 4.60
C TYR A 293 -13.35 6.27 3.23
N GLY A 294 -13.01 5.01 2.99
CA GLY A 294 -12.80 4.46 1.65
C GLY A 294 -14.04 3.73 1.16
N PHE A 295 -13.96 2.40 1.06
CA PHE A 295 -15.07 1.55 0.71
C PHE A 295 -16.12 1.46 1.83
N ARG A 296 -17.40 1.59 1.47
CA ARG A 296 -18.54 1.35 2.37
C ARG A 296 -19.45 0.31 1.75
N SER A 297 -19.59 -0.86 2.36
CA SER A 297 -20.50 -1.88 1.81
C SER A 297 -21.95 -1.36 1.76
N PRO A 298 -22.79 -1.80 0.81
CA PRO A 298 -24.22 -1.50 0.83
C PRO A 298 -24.90 -1.76 2.18
N ALA A 299 -24.55 -2.86 2.85
CA ALA A 299 -25.09 -3.21 4.17
C ALA A 299 -24.77 -2.12 5.22
N TYR A 300 -23.55 -1.58 5.20
CA TYR A 300 -23.17 -0.48 6.08
C TYR A 300 -23.78 0.86 5.65
N ASN A 301 -23.72 1.19 4.35
CA ASN A 301 -24.11 2.50 3.85
C ASN A 301 -25.64 2.71 3.85
N ILE A 302 -26.40 1.74 3.34
CA ILE A 302 -27.85 1.84 3.19
C ILE A 302 -28.56 1.21 4.40
N GLY A 303 -28.03 0.10 4.91
CA GLY A 303 -28.65 -0.62 6.04
C GLY A 303 -28.70 0.20 7.33
N SER A 304 -27.79 1.16 7.52
CA SER A 304 -27.77 2.01 8.71
C SER A 304 -28.81 3.13 8.71
N TRP A 305 -29.51 3.40 7.62
CA TRP A 305 -30.51 4.49 7.57
C TRP A 305 -31.59 4.38 8.65
N LYS A 306 -32.01 3.17 9.00
CA LYS A 306 -32.99 2.96 10.08
C LYS A 306 -32.46 3.40 11.45
N LYS A 307 -31.14 3.30 11.66
CA LYS A 307 -30.47 3.69 12.90
C LYS A 307 -30.17 5.20 12.91
N ASP A 308 -29.76 5.72 11.76
CA ASP A 308 -29.21 7.08 11.64
C ASP A 308 -30.31 8.14 11.40
N GLY A 309 -31.50 7.75 10.91
CA GLY A 309 -32.63 8.65 10.72
C GLY A 309 -32.32 9.87 9.84
N ASP A 310 -32.88 11.02 10.18
CA ASP A 310 -32.66 12.29 9.47
C ASP A 310 -31.25 12.87 9.68
N GLU A 311 -30.43 12.25 10.54
CA GLU A 311 -29.07 12.69 10.83
C GLU A 311 -28.04 12.12 9.83
N THR A 312 -28.44 11.14 9.02
CA THR A 312 -27.55 10.47 8.06
C THR A 312 -27.10 11.39 6.92
N LEU A 313 -25.83 11.25 6.53
CA LEU A 313 -25.25 11.86 5.33
C LEU A 313 -25.03 10.81 4.22
N LYS A 314 -25.51 9.57 4.43
CA LYS A 314 -25.38 8.44 3.51
C LYS A 314 -26.45 8.48 2.44
N GLU A 315 -26.03 8.42 1.20
CA GLU A 315 -26.91 8.46 0.03
C GLU A 315 -27.00 7.09 -0.66
N PRO A 316 -28.15 6.75 -1.29
CA PRO A 316 -28.19 5.65 -2.24
C PRO A 316 -27.28 5.97 -3.43
N PHE A 317 -26.72 4.92 -4.04
CA PHE A 317 -25.74 5.06 -5.12
C PHE A 317 -24.48 5.86 -4.72
N SER A 318 -24.14 5.90 -3.43
CA SER A 318 -22.89 6.50 -2.96
C SER A 318 -21.67 5.87 -3.64
N ALA A 319 -20.78 6.70 -4.18
CA ALA A 319 -19.57 6.25 -4.88
C ALA A 319 -18.62 5.42 -3.99
N HIS A 320 -18.71 5.54 -2.66
CA HIS A 320 -17.98 4.68 -1.72
C HIS A 320 -18.37 3.21 -1.83
N MET A 321 -19.63 2.92 -2.16
CA MET A 321 -20.10 1.55 -2.33
C MET A 321 -19.45 0.85 -3.52
N TYR A 322 -19.00 1.62 -4.50
CA TYR A 322 -18.42 1.09 -5.73
C TYR A 322 -16.88 1.15 -5.73
N GLY A 323 -16.27 1.53 -4.60
CA GLY A 323 -14.82 1.68 -4.48
C GLY A 323 -14.27 2.88 -5.26
N LEU A 324 -15.10 3.89 -5.52
CA LEU A 324 -14.76 5.03 -6.39
C LEU A 324 -14.48 6.32 -5.61
N ALA A 325 -14.63 6.32 -4.29
CA ALA A 325 -14.63 7.53 -3.49
C ALA A 325 -13.77 7.45 -2.23
N LEU A 326 -13.41 8.63 -1.75
CA LEU A 326 -12.66 8.85 -0.55
C LEU A 326 -13.22 10.06 0.21
N ASP A 327 -13.43 9.90 1.51
CA ASP A 327 -13.62 11.00 2.44
C ASP A 327 -12.33 11.16 3.24
N PHE A 328 -11.77 12.37 3.29
CA PHE A 328 -10.43 12.60 3.81
C PHE A 328 -10.26 14.00 4.42
N ILE A 329 -9.17 14.13 5.20
CA ILE A 329 -8.65 15.39 5.76
C ILE A 329 -7.12 15.43 5.61
N VAL A 330 -6.54 16.61 5.83
CA VAL A 330 -5.11 16.78 6.14
C VAL A 330 -5.02 16.94 7.65
N ASP A 331 -4.20 16.11 8.28
CA ASP A 331 -4.10 15.90 9.73
C ASP A 331 -2.65 15.49 10.03
N GLU A 332 -1.76 16.48 10.15
CA GLU A 332 -0.32 16.27 10.31
C GLU A 332 0.08 16.00 11.77
N ASP A 333 -0.75 16.38 12.74
CA ASP A 333 -0.51 16.12 14.17
C ASP A 333 -1.19 14.83 14.68
N ASN A 334 -1.96 14.14 13.82
CA ASN A 334 -2.65 12.88 14.07
C ASN A 334 -3.72 12.96 15.18
N ASP A 335 -4.34 14.13 15.36
CA ASP A 335 -5.43 14.32 16.32
C ASP A 335 -6.81 13.96 15.75
N TYR A 336 -6.88 13.53 14.48
CA TYR A 336 -8.12 13.16 13.77
C TYR A 336 -9.08 14.33 13.57
N VAL A 337 -8.56 15.55 13.55
CA VAL A 337 -9.24 16.76 13.14
C VAL A 337 -8.47 17.35 11.97
N ILE A 338 -9.18 18.01 11.05
CA ILE A 338 -8.51 18.73 9.97
C ILE A 338 -7.64 19.85 10.55
N ASP A 339 -6.44 20.03 9.99
CA ASP A 339 -5.55 21.13 10.35
C ASP A 339 -6.12 22.50 9.94
N ASP A 340 -5.59 23.58 10.53
CA ASP A 340 -5.84 24.97 10.09
C ASP A 340 -5.13 25.24 8.76
N LEU A 341 -5.76 24.80 7.67
CA LEU A 341 -5.22 24.88 6.31
C LEU A 341 -5.27 26.29 5.74
N ASN A 342 -6.21 27.11 6.21
CA ASN A 342 -6.35 28.48 5.74
C ASN A 342 -5.50 29.49 6.54
N ARG A 343 -4.92 29.06 7.68
CA ARG A 343 -4.03 29.82 8.58
C ARG A 343 -4.72 31.01 9.27
N ASP A 344 -6.01 30.90 9.58
CA ASP A 344 -6.78 31.94 10.29
C ASP A 344 -6.81 31.73 11.83
N GLY A 345 -6.16 30.67 12.32
CA GLY A 345 -6.08 30.31 13.72
C GLY A 345 -7.32 29.58 14.25
N LYS A 346 -8.22 29.13 13.36
CA LYS A 346 -9.42 28.38 13.71
C LYS A 346 -9.50 27.12 12.86
N ILE A 347 -9.92 26.04 13.51
CA ILE A 347 -10.27 24.80 12.82
C ILE A 347 -11.77 24.82 12.56
N ASP A 348 -12.16 24.97 11.30
CA ASP A 348 -13.56 24.93 10.87
C ASP A 348 -13.76 24.46 9.41
N PHE A 349 -15.00 24.54 8.93
CA PHE A 349 -15.34 24.07 7.58
C PHE A 349 -14.61 24.83 6.46
N ARG A 350 -14.04 26.00 6.72
CA ARG A 350 -13.24 26.76 5.75
C ARG A 350 -11.93 26.06 5.43
N ASP A 351 -11.42 25.24 6.33
CA ASP A 351 -10.26 24.37 6.06
C ASP A 351 -10.63 23.27 5.07
N ALA A 352 -11.80 22.66 5.23
CA ALA A 352 -12.32 21.73 4.23
C ALA A 352 -12.57 22.42 2.88
N GLN A 353 -12.94 23.71 2.87
CA GLN A 353 -13.03 24.48 1.62
C GLN A 353 -11.67 24.71 0.94
N VAL A 354 -10.53 24.73 1.68
CA VAL A 354 -9.20 24.74 1.07
C VAL A 354 -8.98 23.46 0.26
N LEU A 355 -9.29 22.31 0.86
CA LEU A 355 -9.18 21.01 0.18
C LEU A 355 -10.12 20.91 -1.02
N LEU A 356 -11.38 21.35 -0.90
CA LEU A 356 -12.32 21.32 -2.01
C LEU A 356 -11.85 22.18 -3.19
N ARG A 357 -11.27 23.37 -2.94
CA ARG A 357 -10.68 24.20 -4.00
C ARG A 357 -9.51 23.51 -4.72
N ALA A 358 -8.71 22.73 -3.99
CA ALA A 358 -7.65 21.94 -4.62
C ALA A 358 -8.24 20.81 -5.50
N VAL A 359 -9.29 20.13 -5.02
CA VAL A 359 -10.04 19.15 -5.83
C VAL A 359 -10.63 19.80 -7.08
N ASP A 360 -11.16 21.01 -6.98
CA ASP A 360 -11.68 21.77 -8.13
C ASP A 360 -10.61 22.05 -9.19
N LYS A 361 -9.39 22.44 -8.78
CA LYS A 361 -8.28 22.66 -9.71
C LYS A 361 -7.93 21.37 -10.45
N VAL A 362 -7.83 20.26 -9.73
CA VAL A 362 -7.55 18.93 -10.31
C VAL A 362 -8.66 18.54 -11.27
N ASP A 363 -9.93 18.60 -10.86
CA ASP A 363 -11.05 18.17 -11.70
C ASP A 363 -11.26 19.06 -12.92
N ASN A 364 -10.98 20.36 -12.86
CA ASN A 364 -11.01 21.23 -14.03
C ASN A 364 -9.92 20.85 -15.05
N GLN A 365 -8.72 20.49 -14.59
CA GLN A 365 -7.66 19.99 -15.47
C GLN A 365 -8.05 18.65 -16.11
N LEU A 366 -8.59 17.73 -15.31
CA LEU A 366 -9.07 16.42 -15.79
C LEU A 366 -10.21 16.58 -16.79
N LEU A 367 -11.16 17.49 -16.54
CA LEU A 367 -12.26 17.80 -17.45
C LEU A 367 -11.76 18.37 -18.78
N ALA A 368 -10.79 19.29 -18.75
CA ALA A 368 -10.16 19.83 -19.96
C ALA A 368 -9.43 18.73 -20.78
N GLN A 369 -8.90 17.73 -20.10
CA GLN A 369 -8.25 16.57 -20.70
C GLN A 369 -9.24 15.46 -21.11
N ARG A 370 -10.54 15.62 -20.83
CA ARG A 370 -11.57 14.58 -21.01
C ARG A 370 -11.22 13.28 -20.31
N SER A 371 -10.59 13.39 -19.15
CA SER A 371 -10.20 12.24 -18.34
C SER A 371 -11.41 11.66 -17.61
N ASP A 372 -11.46 10.33 -17.52
CA ASP A 372 -12.43 9.57 -16.74
C ASP A 372 -12.15 9.61 -15.22
N LEU A 373 -11.11 10.31 -14.78
CA LEU A 373 -10.81 10.57 -13.36
C LEU A 373 -11.64 11.74 -12.79
N VAL A 374 -12.35 12.49 -13.63
CA VAL A 374 -13.25 13.55 -13.16
C VAL A 374 -14.32 12.94 -12.25
N GLY A 375 -14.78 13.68 -11.23
CA GLY A 375 -15.86 13.17 -10.40
C GLY A 375 -16.54 14.21 -9.53
N GLY A 376 -17.30 13.70 -8.57
CA GLY A 376 -17.96 14.49 -7.55
C GLY A 376 -17.01 14.90 -6.44
N ALA A 377 -17.29 16.05 -5.85
CA ALA A 377 -16.63 16.48 -4.62
C ALA A 377 -17.56 17.35 -3.77
N GLY A 378 -17.40 17.29 -2.46
CA GLY A 378 -18.15 18.13 -1.55
C GLY A 378 -17.48 18.16 -0.19
N TYR A 379 -17.80 19.18 0.60
CA TYR A 379 -17.34 19.22 1.99
C TYR A 379 -18.52 19.06 2.94
N TYR A 380 -18.24 18.53 4.12
CA TYR A 380 -19.20 18.29 5.19
C TYR A 380 -18.74 18.96 6.47
N TYR A 381 -19.70 19.42 7.28
CA TYR A 381 -19.41 20.11 8.54
C TYR A 381 -19.02 19.16 9.67
N HIS A 382 -19.44 17.91 9.58
CA HIS A 382 -19.19 16.85 10.54
C HIS A 382 -19.37 15.53 9.80
N HIS A 383 -18.83 14.43 10.33
CA HIS A 383 -19.07 13.09 9.79
C HIS A 383 -20.25 12.43 10.48
N ASP A 384 -20.90 11.53 9.76
CA ASP A 384 -21.97 10.65 10.23
C ASP A 384 -21.44 9.25 10.63
N PHE A 385 -20.12 9.16 10.88
CA PHE A 385 -19.50 7.98 11.46
C PHE A 385 -19.68 8.06 12.97
N TRP A 386 -20.90 7.82 13.45
CA TRP A 386 -21.24 8.04 14.85
C TRP A 386 -20.31 7.31 15.82
N GLU A 387 -19.77 6.17 15.42
CA GLU A 387 -18.76 5.43 16.16
C GLU A 387 -17.48 6.26 16.42
N ARG A 388 -16.97 6.99 15.43
CA ARG A 388 -15.87 7.97 15.61
C ARG A 388 -16.37 9.26 16.26
N GLY A 389 -17.58 9.69 15.94
CA GLY A 389 -18.13 11.00 16.30
C GLY A 389 -18.30 11.19 17.80
N ARG A 390 -18.42 10.07 18.54
CA ARG A 390 -18.39 10.00 20.01
C ARG A 390 -17.05 10.38 20.64
N PHE A 391 -15.97 10.33 19.86
CA PHE A 391 -14.63 10.70 20.29
C PHE A 391 -14.25 12.06 19.74
N VAL A 392 -14.42 12.25 18.43
CA VAL A 392 -13.99 13.48 17.75
C VAL A 392 -14.77 13.70 16.46
N GLN A 393 -15.19 14.94 16.24
CA GLN A 393 -15.77 15.42 14.99
C GLN A 393 -14.74 16.23 14.21
N SER A 394 -14.89 16.25 12.89
CA SER A 394 -14.08 17.09 12.00
C SER A 394 -14.90 17.46 10.76
N PRO A 395 -14.76 18.67 10.22
CA PRO A 395 -15.08 18.92 8.82
C PRO A 395 -14.21 18.01 7.95
N TYR A 396 -14.72 17.62 6.79
CA TYR A 396 -13.97 16.79 5.85
C TYR A 396 -14.41 17.02 4.41
N VAL A 397 -13.62 16.49 3.48
CA VAL A 397 -13.91 16.54 2.04
C VAL A 397 -14.13 15.15 1.50
N HIS A 398 -15.17 15.02 0.69
CA HIS A 398 -15.42 13.91 -0.21
C HIS A 398 -14.82 14.21 -1.58
N MET A 399 -14.21 13.21 -2.19
CA MET A 399 -13.96 13.18 -3.64
C MET A 399 -14.23 11.79 -4.20
N ASP A 400 -14.56 11.74 -5.49
CA ASP A 400 -14.69 10.48 -6.21
C ASP A 400 -14.19 10.57 -7.65
N ILE A 401 -14.14 9.42 -8.31
CA ILE A 401 -13.78 9.23 -9.72
C ILE A 401 -14.96 8.63 -10.51
N ARG A 402 -16.18 9.15 -10.33
CA ARG A 402 -17.36 8.65 -11.04
C ARG A 402 -17.32 8.85 -12.56
N GLY A 403 -16.36 9.60 -13.09
CA GLY A 403 -16.09 9.70 -14.53
C GLY A 403 -17.07 10.54 -15.33
N HIS A 404 -17.99 11.27 -14.67
CA HIS A 404 -18.96 12.12 -15.34
C HIS A 404 -19.29 13.39 -14.54
N THR A 405 -19.86 14.36 -15.25
CA THR A 405 -20.31 15.66 -14.74
C THR A 405 -21.82 15.68 -14.50
N ARG A 406 -22.37 16.86 -14.20
CA ARG A 406 -23.80 17.14 -14.38
C ARG A 406 -24.17 17.15 -15.86
N GLU A 407 -25.47 17.16 -16.11
CA GLU A 407 -26.11 17.19 -17.43
C GLU A 407 -25.73 18.43 -18.24
N ASP A 408 -25.46 19.56 -17.56
CA ASP A 408 -25.00 20.81 -18.17
C ASP A 408 -23.47 20.86 -18.40
N GLY A 409 -22.75 19.77 -18.10
CA GLY A 409 -21.30 19.68 -18.21
C GLY A 409 -20.53 20.24 -17.00
N SER A 410 -21.22 20.80 -15.99
CA SER A 410 -20.56 21.34 -14.80
C SER A 410 -20.11 20.26 -13.81
N LEU A 411 -19.04 20.53 -13.07
CA LEU A 411 -18.54 19.64 -12.02
C LEU A 411 -19.59 19.40 -10.94
N ILE A 412 -19.74 18.15 -10.50
CA ILE A 412 -20.69 17.78 -9.44
C ILE A 412 -20.12 18.24 -8.10
N ARG A 413 -20.78 19.23 -7.48
CA ARG A 413 -20.36 19.85 -6.21
C ARG A 413 -21.50 20.00 -5.23
N TRP A 414 -21.23 19.78 -3.95
CA TRP A 414 -22.21 19.96 -2.90
C TRP A 414 -21.58 20.39 -1.58
N THR A 415 -22.45 20.83 -0.68
CA THR A 415 -22.15 21.07 0.72
C THR A 415 -23.04 20.15 1.53
N GLY A 416 -22.44 19.38 2.43
CA GLY A 416 -23.15 18.54 3.38
C GLY A 416 -24.09 19.35 4.25
N LYS A 417 -25.22 18.76 4.65
CA LYS A 417 -26.11 19.38 5.62
C LYS A 417 -25.45 19.36 7.00
N ASP A 418 -25.72 20.38 7.81
CA ASP A 418 -25.41 20.34 9.24
C ASP A 418 -26.57 19.63 9.95
N THR A 419 -26.47 18.30 10.08
CA THR A 419 -27.58 17.50 10.63
C THR A 419 -27.56 17.44 12.16
N ILE A 420 -26.46 17.85 12.80
CA ILE A 420 -26.30 17.84 14.26
C ILE A 420 -26.18 19.25 14.88
N GLY A 421 -26.28 20.31 14.08
CA GLY A 421 -26.15 21.69 14.53
C GLY A 421 -24.73 22.09 14.94
N VAL A 422 -23.71 21.44 14.36
CA VAL A 422 -22.30 21.62 14.69
C VAL A 422 -21.84 23.07 14.54
N LEU A 423 -22.43 23.81 13.59
CA LEU A 423 -22.10 25.22 13.35
C LEU A 423 -22.52 26.16 14.49
N SER A 424 -23.45 25.74 15.33
CA SER A 424 -23.92 26.50 16.50
C SER A 424 -23.16 26.16 17.77
N MET A 425 -22.36 25.09 17.76
CA MET A 425 -21.63 24.61 18.93
C MET A 425 -20.39 25.47 19.22
N LYS A 426 -20.05 25.59 20.51
CA LYS A 426 -18.78 26.20 20.92
C LYS A 426 -17.67 25.18 20.87
N SER A 427 -16.69 25.38 19.98
CA SER A 427 -15.53 24.48 19.78
C SER A 427 -15.93 23.04 19.41
N PRO A 428 -16.67 22.83 18.31
CA PRO A 428 -17.25 21.53 17.95
C PRO A 428 -16.24 20.41 17.69
N TYR A 429 -15.02 20.76 17.28
CA TYR A 429 -14.01 19.81 16.81
C TYR A 429 -12.95 19.50 17.86
N ARG A 430 -13.33 19.54 19.15
CA ARG A 430 -12.45 19.08 20.23
C ARG A 430 -12.72 17.61 20.55
N HIS A 431 -11.70 16.92 21.02
CA HIS A 431 -11.82 15.57 21.59
C HIS A 431 -12.84 15.57 22.73
N GLN A 432 -13.86 14.74 22.60
CA GLN A 432 -14.87 14.45 23.61
C GLN A 432 -14.37 13.39 24.60
N SER A 433 -13.48 12.51 24.15
CA SER A 433 -12.83 11.46 24.95
C SER A 433 -11.51 11.03 24.31
N SER A 434 -10.70 10.25 25.02
CA SER A 434 -9.44 9.71 24.48
C SER A 434 -9.71 8.79 23.29
N LEU A 435 -8.92 8.95 22.23
CA LEU A 435 -8.99 8.04 21.08
C LEU A 435 -8.65 6.60 21.49
N PRO A 436 -9.41 5.61 21.01
CA PRO A 436 -9.10 4.21 21.25
C PRO A 436 -7.81 3.81 20.52
N PRO A 437 -6.99 2.92 21.11
CA PRO A 437 -5.80 2.41 20.44
C PRO A 437 -6.20 1.56 19.23
N HIS A 438 -5.30 1.46 18.25
CA HIS A 438 -5.52 0.61 17.08
C HIS A 438 -5.46 -0.88 17.48
N PRO A 439 -6.56 -1.65 17.36
CA PRO A 439 -6.61 -3.00 17.90
C PRO A 439 -5.66 -3.97 17.19
N LEU A 440 -5.29 -3.69 15.94
CA LEU A 440 -4.36 -4.54 15.18
C LEU A 440 -2.87 -4.17 15.36
N LEU A 441 -2.54 -3.04 16.00
CA LEU A 441 -1.13 -2.65 16.22
C LEU A 441 -0.54 -3.26 17.50
N ASN A 442 -1.39 -3.74 18.41
CA ASN A 442 -1.02 -4.42 19.65
C ASN A 442 -1.96 -5.62 19.88
N PRO A 443 -1.85 -6.69 19.06
CA PRO A 443 -2.75 -7.85 19.12
C PRO A 443 -2.60 -8.66 20.42
#